data_AF-A0AAV9P162-F1
#
_entry.id   AF-A0AAV9P162-F1
#
_cell.length_a   1.000
_cell.length_b   1.000
_cell.length_c   1.000
_cell.angle_alpha   90.00
_cell.angle_beta   90.00
_cell.angle_gamma   90.00
#
_symmetry.space_group_name_H-M   'P 1'
#
loop_
_entity.id
_entity.type
_entity.pdbx_description
1 polymer ?
#
loop_
_entity_poly.entity_id
_entity_poly.type
_entity_poly.pdbx_seq_one_letter_code
_entity_poly.pdbx_strand_id
1 'polypeptide(L)'
;MPSRPTSSSSRAKPPDDTPSTIDKLDYVPGGRPLLRSPSAEPHSRTSEAHSYAGSFFEEVADGIVAQDRDRMKKQFTRYLSFTWAIVNCLGAGGITAYSLYGPLFQRRLHYTQLQVNGVSIAAELSLYLPVPIWGYMCDRYGPGIPSLLSGILFGLGYLLAAFAYQSGPPPDRGGDGWPYWVMLLAFVPIGCATSCMYLSAVTTCAKNFGRGKYKGIALALPIACFGLSGMWQSQVGSQLLYEKKPDGKKGDVDVYRYFLFLGLLCLGLGIIGFFTLKVVNEEELIDEAVDELEQSGLLDSSQFLQRMTSSGNIEYGTMSNERRLSAEEFDELRREAEEKKARRLEEQRKKTWLLNEETRRFLSDHTMWWLAAGFFLVTGPGEAFINNLGTVIGTLYPPSLAPPENSDPGQTSAATHVSIVAITSTIARILTGTLTDVLAPTSSPHQHRRGPNSLANSLASLPQAGPPEPSGRFELSRITFLIAFSILMSIGQVILASGLIQGHGDLFWLVSASIGAGYGAVFSLTPICVSVIWGVENFGTNWGIVATVPAIGATVWGLVYSGVYQWAAEKGVEASEMKEDLLCYGTSCYAPTFGAMAVSVWLACGLWAWAWRGPGGWYRRGVLV
;
A
#
# COMPACT_ATOMS: atom_id res chain seq x y z
N MET A 1 20.34 12.27 42.92
CA MET A 1 21.80 12.42 43.02
C MET A 1 22.19 12.25 44.48
N PRO A 2 23.31 11.61 44.86
CA PRO A 2 24.08 10.57 44.18
C PRO A 2 24.55 9.40 45.12
N SER A 3 25.07 8.34 44.48
CA SER A 3 26.26 7.52 44.86
C SER A 3 26.40 6.79 46.21
N ARG A 4 26.38 5.44 46.10
CA ARG A 4 27.29 4.38 46.66
C ARG A 4 28.73 4.84 47.05
N PRO A 5 29.64 4.01 47.66
CA PRO A 5 29.54 2.66 48.31
C PRO A 5 30.48 2.42 49.56
N THR A 6 30.60 1.15 50.01
CA THR A 6 31.80 0.44 50.60
C THR A 6 32.32 0.84 52.01
N SER A 7 32.87 0.01 52.91
CA SER A 7 33.25 -1.43 53.00
C SER A 7 33.84 -1.75 54.41
N SER A 8 34.05 -3.06 54.71
CA SER A 8 34.94 -3.68 55.74
C SER A 8 34.36 -3.83 57.17
N SER A 9 34.64 -4.84 58.02
CA SER A 9 35.57 -5.98 58.10
C SER A 9 35.19 -6.83 59.35
N SER A 10 35.31 -8.17 59.33
CA SER A 10 36.05 -8.96 60.36
C SER A 10 35.92 -10.51 60.24
N ARG A 11 37.09 -11.18 60.19
CA ARG A 11 37.48 -12.61 60.41
C ARG A 11 36.90 -13.24 61.70
N ALA A 12 36.87 -14.56 62.00
CA ALA A 12 37.32 -15.86 61.46
C ALA A 12 36.60 -16.98 62.28
N LYS A 13 36.34 -18.23 61.80
CA LYS A 13 37.22 -19.43 61.82
C LYS A 13 36.47 -20.68 61.21
N PRO A 14 37.18 -21.78 60.84
CA PRO A 14 36.74 -22.92 60.00
C PRO A 14 36.36 -24.18 60.87
N PRO A 15 36.24 -25.46 60.38
CA PRO A 15 36.50 -26.03 59.04
C PRO A 15 35.48 -27.07 58.49
N ASP A 16 35.84 -27.59 57.31
CA ASP A 16 35.52 -28.87 56.65
C ASP A 16 34.30 -29.06 55.72
N ASP A 17 34.65 -29.78 54.65
CA ASP A 17 33.89 -30.51 53.62
C ASP A 17 33.30 -29.81 52.38
N THR A 18 34.12 -29.87 51.31
CA THR A 18 33.80 -30.12 49.87
C THR A 18 32.80 -29.22 49.12
N PRO A 19 33.25 -28.59 48.01
CA PRO A 19 32.59 -28.87 46.72
C PRO A 19 33.52 -28.80 45.50
N SER A 20 33.41 -29.76 44.57
CA SER A 20 33.98 -29.66 43.22
C SER A 20 33.01 -30.30 42.22
N THR A 21 32.27 -29.48 41.46
CA THR A 21 32.50 -29.24 40.02
C THR A 21 32.56 -30.53 39.19
N ILE A 22 31.46 -30.85 38.50
CA ILE A 22 31.42 -31.83 37.42
C ILE A 22 31.47 -31.05 36.10
N ASP A 23 32.65 -31.13 35.48
CA ASP A 23 32.94 -30.74 34.11
C ASP A 23 32.52 -31.88 33.16
N LYS A 24 32.43 -31.54 31.87
CA LYS A 24 31.97 -32.33 30.71
C LYS A 24 32.11 -33.86 30.82
N LEU A 25 30.98 -34.56 30.63
CA LEU A 25 30.94 -36.00 30.43
C LEU A 25 31.26 -36.34 28.96
N ASP A 26 32.40 -36.98 28.74
CA ASP A 26 32.71 -37.72 27.51
C ASP A 26 31.87 -39.00 27.44
N TYR A 27 31.20 -39.20 26.30
CA TYR A 27 30.42 -40.40 26.00
C TYR A 27 31.32 -41.47 25.34
N VAL A 28 31.46 -42.64 25.97
CA VAL A 28 32.18 -43.80 25.42
C VAL A 28 31.19 -44.94 25.16
N PRO A 29 30.88 -45.31 23.90
CA PRO A 29 30.10 -46.51 23.62
C PRO A 29 31.06 -47.68 23.39
N GLY A 30 31.09 -48.64 24.31
CA GLY A 30 31.97 -49.81 24.18
C GLY A 30 31.64 -50.92 25.17
N GLY A 31 30.53 -51.62 24.94
CA GLY A 31 30.22 -52.87 25.64
C GLY A 31 31.04 -54.04 25.07
N ARG A 32 31.85 -54.67 25.93
CA ARG A 32 32.52 -55.96 25.67
C ARG A 32 31.50 -57.11 25.59
N PRO A 33 31.87 -58.21 24.90
CA PRO A 33 31.75 -59.53 25.52
C PRO A 33 33.09 -60.26 25.60
N LEU A 34 33.19 -61.15 26.59
CA LEU A 34 34.37 -61.86 27.02
C LEU A 34 34.65 -63.15 26.22
N LEU A 35 35.95 -63.51 26.22
CA LEU A 35 36.59 -64.84 26.21
C LEU A 35 37.10 -65.46 24.89
N ARG A 36 38.44 -65.61 24.89
CA ARG A 36 39.29 -66.76 24.47
C ARG A 36 40.32 -66.43 23.38
N SER A 37 41.60 -66.50 23.77
CA SER A 37 42.78 -66.67 22.91
C SER A 37 43.22 -68.16 23.02
N PRO A 38 44.14 -68.72 22.21
CA PRO A 38 45.04 -68.09 21.24
C PRO A 38 45.20 -68.83 19.88
N SER A 39 45.84 -68.17 18.91
CA SER A 39 46.86 -68.68 17.94
C SER A 39 46.69 -68.25 16.47
N ALA A 40 47.85 -67.92 15.87
CA ALA A 40 48.21 -67.90 14.44
C ALA A 40 47.82 -66.68 13.54
N GLU A 41 48.84 -65.85 13.30
CA GLU A 41 49.29 -65.28 12.01
C GLU A 41 48.43 -64.30 11.17
N PRO A 42 49.07 -63.45 10.33
CA PRO A 42 48.63 -62.08 10.06
C PRO A 42 47.84 -61.97 8.75
N HIS A 43 46.68 -61.31 8.81
CA HIS A 43 46.06 -60.73 7.62
C HIS A 43 45.72 -59.27 7.84
N SER A 44 46.44 -58.42 7.12
CA SER A 44 46.09 -57.04 6.81
C SER A 44 44.65 -56.96 6.30
N ARG A 45 43.74 -56.50 7.14
CA ARG A 45 42.48 -55.89 6.73
C ARG A 45 42.41 -54.53 7.38
N THR A 46 42.74 -53.51 6.59
CA THR A 46 42.32 -52.13 6.80
C THR A 46 40.81 -52.11 6.96
N SER A 47 40.35 -51.99 8.20
CA SER A 47 38.97 -51.62 8.49
C SER A 47 38.85 -50.12 8.20
N GLU A 48 38.44 -49.77 6.99
CA GLU A 48 37.77 -48.50 6.73
C GLU A 48 36.40 -48.58 7.41
N ALA A 49 36.37 -48.33 8.72
CA ALA A 49 35.15 -47.98 9.40
C ALA A 49 34.80 -46.54 8.98
N HIS A 50 34.15 -46.38 7.82
CA HIS A 50 33.38 -45.18 7.53
C HIS A 50 32.35 -45.03 8.64
N SER A 51 32.60 -44.11 9.57
CA SER A 51 31.66 -43.79 10.64
C SER A 51 30.40 -43.19 10.01
N TYR A 52 29.40 -44.03 9.80
CA TYR A 52 28.05 -43.66 9.35
C TYR A 52 27.45 -42.51 10.18
N ALA A 53 27.85 -42.40 11.46
CA ALA A 53 27.45 -41.31 12.34
C ALA A 53 28.07 -39.95 11.91
N GLY A 54 29.32 -39.93 11.43
CA GLY A 54 29.98 -38.70 10.97
C GLY A 54 29.31 -38.13 9.72
N SER A 55 29.01 -38.98 8.73
CA SER A 55 28.30 -38.56 7.51
C SER A 55 26.86 -38.11 7.80
N PHE A 56 26.18 -38.72 8.77
CA PHE A 56 24.82 -38.31 9.16
C PHE A 56 24.82 -36.95 9.86
N PHE A 57 25.73 -36.69 10.79
CA PHE A 57 25.81 -35.39 11.46
C PHE A 57 26.25 -34.28 10.49
N GLU A 58 27.12 -34.58 9.53
CA GLU A 58 27.52 -33.65 8.47
C GLU A 58 26.35 -33.35 7.52
N GLU A 59 25.58 -34.36 7.10
CA GLU A 59 24.38 -34.19 6.27
C GLU A 59 23.27 -33.39 7.00
N VAL A 60 23.08 -33.64 8.30
CA VAL A 60 22.15 -32.85 9.14
C VAL A 60 22.66 -31.43 9.33
N ALA A 61 23.96 -31.22 9.57
CA ALA A 61 24.56 -29.89 9.71
C ALA A 61 24.46 -29.10 8.40
N ASP A 62 24.76 -29.71 7.26
CA ASP A 62 24.60 -29.12 5.93
C ASP A 62 23.13 -28.81 5.64
N GLY A 63 22.20 -29.69 6.05
CA GLY A 63 20.76 -29.45 6.00
C GLY A 63 20.33 -28.23 6.81
N ILE A 64 20.83 -28.08 8.04
CA ILE A 64 20.55 -26.92 8.91
C ILE A 64 21.15 -25.64 8.30
N VAL A 65 22.39 -25.68 7.82
CA VAL A 65 23.06 -24.52 7.19
C VAL A 65 22.34 -24.11 5.90
N ALA A 66 21.87 -25.06 5.10
CA ALA A 66 21.09 -24.79 3.90
C ALA A 66 19.74 -24.13 4.25
N GLN A 67 19.04 -24.65 5.26
CA GLN A 67 17.79 -24.07 5.76
C GLN A 67 17.98 -22.64 6.29
N ASP A 68 19.02 -22.41 7.08
CA ASP A 68 19.35 -21.08 7.60
C ASP A 68 19.70 -20.11 6.47
N ARG A 69 20.48 -20.56 5.47
CA ARG A 69 20.80 -19.75 4.29
C ARG A 69 19.55 -19.37 3.51
N ASP A 70 18.61 -20.28 3.35
CA ASP A 70 17.35 -20.01 2.63
C ASP A 70 16.42 -19.11 3.44
N ARG A 71 16.36 -19.28 4.76
CA ARG A 71 15.64 -18.35 5.65
C ARG A 71 16.21 -16.93 5.56
N MET A 72 17.54 -16.79 5.60
CA MET A 72 18.22 -15.50 5.47
C MET A 72 17.97 -14.86 4.11
N LYS A 73 18.03 -15.62 3.01
CA LYS A 73 17.68 -15.13 1.67
C LYS A 73 16.24 -14.63 1.59
N LYS A 74 15.29 -15.41 2.12
CA LYS A 74 13.86 -15.04 2.15
C LYS A 74 13.63 -13.76 2.94
N GLN A 75 14.26 -13.60 4.11
CA GLN A 75 14.17 -12.38 4.91
C GLN A 75 14.80 -11.18 4.18
N PHE A 76 15.98 -11.37 3.58
CA PHE A 76 16.64 -10.33 2.80
C PHE A 76 15.76 -9.87 1.63
N THR A 77 15.19 -10.81 0.85
CA THR A 77 14.24 -10.47 -0.22
C THR A 77 13.02 -9.73 0.32
N ARG A 78 12.44 -10.17 1.45
CA ARG A 78 11.27 -9.52 2.05
C ARG A 78 11.52 -8.04 2.39
N TYR A 79 12.65 -7.76 3.05
CA TYR A 79 13.01 -6.38 3.42
C TYR A 79 13.52 -5.56 2.23
N LEU A 80 14.19 -6.18 1.26
CA LEU A 80 14.56 -5.52 0.01
C LEU A 80 13.31 -5.08 -0.77
N SER A 81 12.31 -5.96 -0.90
CA SER A 81 11.03 -5.64 -1.50
C SER A 81 10.29 -4.52 -0.75
N PHE A 82 10.37 -4.51 0.59
CA PHE A 82 9.79 -3.45 1.41
C PHE A 82 10.43 -2.09 1.17
N THR A 83 11.76 -2.02 1.25
CA THR A 83 12.52 -0.80 0.99
C THR A 83 12.27 -0.30 -0.43
N TRP A 84 12.21 -1.21 -1.40
CA TRP A 84 11.93 -0.83 -2.78
C TRP A 84 10.48 -0.36 -3.00
N ALA A 85 9.50 -0.96 -2.32
CA ALA A 85 8.12 -0.49 -2.34
C ALA A 85 8.00 0.96 -1.85
N ILE A 86 8.74 1.33 -0.80
CA ILE A 86 8.84 2.71 -0.30
C ILE A 86 9.43 3.65 -1.37
N VAL A 87 10.52 3.24 -2.01
CA VAL A 87 11.18 4.03 -3.07
C VAL A 87 10.25 4.20 -4.29
N ASN A 88 9.56 3.14 -4.73
CA ASN A 88 8.56 3.21 -5.80
C ASN A 88 7.45 4.22 -5.46
N CYS A 89 6.89 4.16 -4.25
CA CYS A 89 5.87 5.11 -3.82
C CYS A 89 6.38 6.56 -3.74
N LEU A 90 7.62 6.78 -3.29
CA LEU A 90 8.26 8.10 -3.31
C LEU A 90 8.46 8.65 -4.74
N GLY A 91 8.57 7.79 -5.74
CA GLY A 91 8.70 8.17 -7.15
C GLY A 91 7.37 8.35 -7.89
N ALA A 92 6.35 7.57 -7.55
CA ALA A 92 5.14 7.43 -8.37
C ALA A 92 4.22 8.66 -8.42
N GLY A 93 4.21 9.52 -7.40
CA GLY A 93 3.22 10.60 -7.31
C GLY A 93 3.63 11.92 -7.96
N GLY A 94 4.38 11.90 -9.07
CA GLY A 94 4.74 13.12 -9.81
C GLY A 94 3.56 13.88 -10.41
N ILE A 95 2.43 13.19 -10.60
CA ILE A 95 1.15 13.80 -10.97
C ILE A 95 0.68 14.86 -9.97
N THR A 96 1.00 14.72 -8.67
CA THR A 96 0.59 15.68 -7.64
C THR A 96 1.36 17.01 -7.72
N ALA A 97 2.46 17.06 -8.48
CA ALA A 97 3.18 18.28 -8.81
C ALA A 97 2.49 19.10 -9.92
N TYR A 98 1.28 18.75 -10.35
CA TYR A 98 0.53 19.45 -11.40
C TYR A 98 0.39 20.95 -11.15
N SER A 99 0.23 21.36 -9.89
CA SER A 99 0.14 22.78 -9.53
C SER A 99 1.39 23.59 -9.89
N LEU A 100 2.55 22.94 -10.05
CA LEU A 100 3.81 23.59 -10.41
C LEU A 100 3.88 24.00 -11.89
N TYR A 101 3.37 23.14 -12.79
CA TYR A 101 3.48 23.34 -14.24
C TYR A 101 2.15 23.59 -14.94
N GLY A 102 1.01 23.28 -14.33
CA GLY A 102 -0.33 23.51 -14.89
C GLY A 102 -0.58 24.97 -15.34
N PRO A 103 -0.25 26.00 -14.53
CA PRO A 103 -0.36 27.39 -14.95
C PRO A 103 0.52 27.76 -16.16
N LEU A 104 1.64 27.05 -16.36
CA LEU A 104 2.54 27.28 -17.49
C LEU A 104 1.91 26.81 -18.80
N PHE A 105 0.98 25.85 -18.79
CA PHE A 105 0.20 25.49 -19.98
C PHE A 105 -0.65 26.66 -20.49
N GLN A 106 -1.18 27.50 -19.60
CA GLN A 106 -1.93 28.69 -20.01
C GLN A 106 -1.00 29.77 -20.56
N ARG A 107 0.09 30.06 -19.83
CA ARG A 107 1.02 31.15 -20.19
C ARG A 107 1.87 30.85 -21.42
N ARG A 108 2.24 29.57 -21.65
CA ARG A 108 3.19 29.16 -22.70
C ARG A 108 2.53 28.42 -23.87
N LEU A 109 1.51 27.60 -23.62
CA LEU A 109 0.79 26.87 -24.68
C LEU A 109 -0.54 27.54 -25.05
N HIS A 110 -0.92 28.64 -24.38
CA HIS A 110 -2.18 29.36 -24.59
C HIS A 110 -3.42 28.48 -24.42
N TYR A 111 -3.35 27.48 -23.54
CA TYR A 111 -4.49 26.64 -23.18
C TYR A 111 -5.50 27.45 -22.35
N THR A 112 -6.78 27.19 -22.58
CA THR A 112 -7.86 27.68 -21.69
C THR A 112 -7.82 26.97 -20.35
N GLN A 113 -8.41 27.60 -19.32
CA GLN A 113 -8.63 26.95 -18.02
C GLN A 113 -9.37 25.60 -18.17
N LEU A 114 -10.35 25.51 -19.07
CA LEU A 114 -11.07 24.27 -19.38
C LEU A 114 -10.14 23.18 -19.94
N GLN A 115 -9.21 23.54 -20.83
CA GLN A 115 -8.25 22.60 -21.41
C GLN A 115 -7.22 22.11 -20.37
N VAL A 116 -6.73 23.00 -19.51
CA VAL A 116 -5.84 22.63 -18.40
C VAL A 116 -6.57 21.68 -17.44
N ASN A 117 -7.77 22.04 -17.00
CA ASN A 117 -8.59 21.16 -16.16
C ASN A 117 -8.90 19.82 -16.84
N GLY A 118 -9.15 19.81 -18.15
CA GLY A 118 -9.38 18.60 -18.92
C GLY A 118 -8.19 17.63 -18.90
N VAL A 119 -6.95 18.15 -18.92
CA VAL A 119 -5.73 17.33 -18.77
C VAL A 119 -5.67 16.73 -17.36
N SER A 120 -5.95 17.50 -16.30
CA SER A 120 -6.00 16.99 -14.92
C SER A 120 -7.04 15.89 -14.75
N ILE A 121 -8.27 16.13 -15.24
CA ILE A 121 -9.38 15.16 -15.16
C ILE A 121 -9.02 13.86 -15.91
N ALA A 122 -8.45 13.95 -17.11
CA ALA A 122 -8.02 12.77 -17.85
C ALA A 122 -6.97 11.95 -17.08
N ALA A 123 -6.03 12.64 -16.42
CA ALA A 123 -5.01 12.01 -15.58
C ALA A 123 -5.62 11.37 -14.31
N GLU A 124 -6.60 12.00 -13.66
CA GLU A 124 -7.30 11.48 -12.48
C GLU A 124 -8.20 10.28 -12.82
N LEU A 125 -8.93 10.31 -13.93
CA LEU A 125 -9.76 9.19 -14.37
C LEU A 125 -8.89 7.97 -14.73
N SER A 126 -7.79 8.19 -15.44
CA SER A 126 -6.83 7.13 -15.79
C SER A 126 -6.04 6.62 -14.58
N LEU A 127 -5.88 7.42 -13.53
CA LEU A 127 -5.32 7.00 -12.26
C LEU A 127 -6.22 5.96 -11.58
N TYR A 128 -7.52 6.24 -11.45
CA TYR A 128 -8.41 5.47 -10.57
C TYR A 128 -9.23 4.36 -11.26
N LEU A 129 -9.64 4.54 -12.52
CA LEU A 129 -10.49 3.53 -13.20
C LEU A 129 -9.77 2.18 -13.42
N PRO A 130 -8.49 2.13 -13.82
CA PRO A 130 -7.81 0.86 -14.10
C PRO A 130 -7.28 0.12 -12.86
N VAL A 131 -7.43 0.68 -11.66
CA VAL A 131 -6.86 0.11 -10.42
C VAL A 131 -7.27 -1.36 -10.18
N PRO A 132 -8.54 -1.79 -10.40
CA PRO A 132 -8.90 -3.20 -10.26
C PRO A 132 -8.13 -4.13 -11.20
N ILE A 133 -7.81 -3.66 -12.41
CA ILE A 133 -7.03 -4.43 -13.40
C ILE A 133 -5.60 -4.61 -12.89
N TRP A 134 -4.99 -3.53 -12.39
CA TRP A 134 -3.65 -3.60 -11.79
C TRP A 134 -3.63 -4.50 -10.56
N GLY A 135 -4.70 -4.50 -9.77
CA GLY A 135 -4.85 -5.33 -8.58
C GLY A 135 -4.89 -6.80 -8.92
N TYR A 136 -5.75 -7.14 -9.89
CA TYR A 136 -5.84 -8.47 -10.47
C TYR A 136 -4.48 -8.94 -11.02
N MET A 137 -3.74 -8.07 -11.72
CA MET A 137 -2.41 -8.42 -12.23
C MET A 137 -1.40 -8.66 -11.10
N CYS A 138 -1.40 -7.83 -10.05
CA CYS A 138 -0.53 -8.00 -8.88
C CYS A 138 -0.80 -9.34 -8.18
N ASP A 139 -2.08 -9.70 -8.03
CA ASP A 139 -2.45 -10.93 -7.37
C ASP A 139 -2.16 -12.16 -8.22
N ARG A 140 -2.42 -12.10 -9.53
CA ARG A 140 -2.30 -13.26 -10.40
C ARG A 140 -0.86 -13.52 -10.86
N TYR A 141 -0.19 -12.48 -11.34
CA TYR A 141 1.12 -12.56 -11.99
C TYR A 141 2.27 -12.07 -11.10
N GLY A 142 1.94 -11.55 -9.92
CA GLY A 142 2.90 -10.95 -8.99
C GLY A 142 3.13 -9.47 -9.27
N PRO A 143 3.65 -8.70 -8.28
CA PRO A 143 3.78 -7.25 -8.34
C PRO A 143 4.92 -6.74 -9.24
N GLY A 144 5.88 -7.60 -9.60
CA GLY A 144 7.00 -7.20 -10.46
C GLY A 144 6.59 -6.80 -11.88
N ILE A 145 5.69 -7.56 -12.52
CA ILE A 145 5.23 -7.27 -13.90
C ILE A 145 4.48 -5.93 -13.98
N PRO A 146 3.49 -5.66 -13.10
CA PRO A 146 2.85 -4.34 -13.04
C PRO A 146 3.85 -3.20 -12.77
N SER A 147 4.88 -3.41 -11.93
CA SER A 147 5.95 -2.43 -11.74
C SER A 147 6.69 -2.11 -13.03
N LEU A 148 7.08 -3.12 -13.82
CA LEU A 148 7.73 -2.89 -15.12
C LEU A 148 6.81 -2.13 -16.09
N LEU A 149 5.56 -2.58 -16.20
CA LEU A 149 4.56 -1.95 -17.05
C LEU A 149 4.37 -0.47 -16.67
N SER A 150 4.30 -0.17 -15.38
CA SER A 150 4.20 1.21 -14.89
C SER A 150 5.40 2.07 -15.29
N GLY A 151 6.63 1.54 -15.21
CA GLY A 151 7.82 2.25 -15.65
C GLY A 151 7.78 2.59 -17.14
N ILE A 152 7.36 1.64 -17.98
CA ILE A 152 7.21 1.86 -19.43
C ILE A 152 6.13 2.91 -19.71
N LEU A 153 4.97 2.81 -19.08
CA LEU A 153 3.88 3.78 -19.25
C LEU A 153 4.27 5.19 -18.81
N PHE A 154 4.98 5.33 -17.68
CA PHE A 154 5.54 6.61 -17.25
C PHE A 154 6.55 7.16 -18.25
N GLY A 155 7.48 6.33 -18.71
CA GLY A 155 8.48 6.71 -19.70
C GLY A 155 7.83 7.24 -20.97
N LEU A 156 6.86 6.51 -21.53
CA LEU A 156 6.14 6.92 -22.74
C LEU A 156 5.29 8.18 -22.51
N GLY A 157 4.53 8.22 -21.41
CA GLY A 157 3.64 9.33 -21.09
C GLY A 157 4.38 10.65 -20.85
N TYR A 158 5.39 10.65 -19.98
CA TYR A 158 6.17 11.85 -19.71
C TYR A 158 7.04 12.28 -20.90
N LEU A 159 7.57 11.34 -21.68
CA LEU A 159 8.31 11.69 -22.90
C LEU A 159 7.40 12.36 -23.93
N LEU A 160 6.18 11.82 -24.13
CA LEU A 160 5.20 12.42 -25.01
C LEU A 160 4.77 13.81 -24.52
N ALA A 161 4.53 13.96 -23.21
CA ALA A 161 4.20 15.25 -22.61
C ALA A 161 5.34 16.27 -22.75
N ALA A 162 6.60 15.85 -22.62
CA ALA A 162 7.77 16.70 -22.80
C ALA A 162 7.82 17.27 -24.22
N PHE A 163 7.75 16.41 -25.24
CA PHE A 163 7.78 16.86 -26.63
C PHE A 163 6.53 17.66 -27.03
N ALA A 164 5.36 17.29 -26.52
CA ALA A 164 4.13 18.07 -26.72
C ALA A 164 4.29 19.49 -26.15
N TYR A 165 4.86 19.64 -24.95
CA TYR A 165 5.13 20.95 -24.36
C TYR A 165 6.19 21.73 -25.15
N GLN A 166 7.28 21.08 -25.57
CA GLN A 166 8.35 21.72 -26.34
C GLN A 166 7.88 22.20 -27.72
N SER A 167 6.89 21.53 -28.31
CA SER A 167 6.34 21.91 -29.62
C SER A 167 5.68 23.30 -29.64
N GLY A 168 5.30 23.83 -28.48
CA GLY A 168 4.68 25.16 -28.35
C GLY A 168 3.16 25.16 -28.52
N PRO A 169 2.54 26.34 -28.73
CA PRO A 169 1.08 26.47 -28.80
C PRO A 169 0.47 25.69 -29.97
N PRO A 170 -0.73 25.09 -29.81
CA PRO A 170 -1.38 24.30 -30.84
C PRO A 170 -1.87 25.18 -32.02
N PRO A 171 -2.15 24.57 -33.20
CA PRO A 171 -2.60 25.28 -34.41
C PRO A 171 -3.87 26.11 -34.18
N ASP A 172 -4.80 25.57 -33.41
CA ASP A 172 -6.06 26.22 -33.06
C ASP A 172 -5.88 27.51 -32.23
N ARG A 173 -4.67 27.78 -31.73
CA ARG A 173 -4.30 28.94 -30.90
C ARG A 173 -3.22 29.80 -31.54
N GLY A 174 -2.97 29.63 -32.84
CA GLY A 174 -2.03 30.45 -33.60
C GLY A 174 -0.55 30.09 -33.40
N GLY A 175 -0.24 28.84 -33.01
CA GLY A 175 1.12 28.30 -33.01
C GLY A 175 1.28 27.08 -33.92
N ASP A 176 2.50 26.63 -34.16
CA ASP A 176 2.82 25.48 -35.02
C ASP A 176 3.04 24.17 -34.24
N GLY A 177 2.62 24.16 -32.96
CA GLY A 177 2.82 23.03 -32.05
C GLY A 177 1.86 21.87 -32.27
N TRP A 178 1.95 20.87 -31.41
CA TRP A 178 1.08 19.71 -31.45
C TRP A 178 -0.34 20.02 -30.95
N PRO A 179 -1.36 19.32 -31.47
CA PRO A 179 -2.74 19.57 -31.08
C PRO A 179 -3.00 19.19 -29.61
N TYR A 180 -3.95 19.89 -28.98
CA TYR A 180 -4.28 19.74 -27.55
C TYR A 180 -4.51 18.29 -27.11
N TRP A 181 -5.14 17.46 -27.95
CA TRP A 181 -5.45 16.07 -27.62
C TRP A 181 -4.19 15.23 -27.36
N VAL A 182 -3.02 15.61 -27.89
CA VAL A 182 -1.76 14.88 -27.65
C VAL A 182 -1.31 15.04 -26.21
N MET A 183 -1.46 16.24 -25.63
CA MET A 183 -1.20 16.46 -24.21
C MET A 183 -2.17 15.66 -23.34
N LEU A 184 -3.44 15.61 -23.73
CA LEU A 184 -4.44 14.78 -23.04
C LEU A 184 -4.07 13.29 -23.10
N LEU A 185 -3.67 12.80 -24.27
CA LEU A 185 -3.24 11.41 -24.49
C LEU A 185 -1.92 11.09 -23.77
N ALA A 186 -1.05 12.07 -23.51
CA ALA A 186 0.17 11.89 -22.72
C ALA A 186 -0.11 11.68 -21.23
N PHE A 187 -1.15 12.33 -20.69
CA PHE A 187 -1.51 12.24 -19.27
C PHE A 187 -2.30 10.98 -18.89
N VAL A 188 -2.95 10.32 -19.84
CA VAL A 188 -3.62 9.02 -19.64
C VAL A 188 -2.65 7.92 -19.18
N PRO A 189 -1.54 7.61 -19.91
CA PRO A 189 -0.58 6.61 -19.46
C PRO A 189 0.15 7.03 -18.18
N ILE A 190 0.33 8.34 -17.91
CA ILE A 190 0.88 8.84 -16.64
C ILE A 190 -0.04 8.44 -15.47
N GLY A 191 -1.34 8.72 -15.57
CA GLY A 191 -2.32 8.31 -14.54
C GLY A 191 -2.34 6.80 -14.33
N CYS A 192 -2.45 6.03 -15.42
CA CYS A 192 -2.39 4.56 -15.38
C CYS A 192 -1.12 4.03 -14.71
N ALA A 193 0.04 4.63 -15.02
CA ALA A 193 1.33 4.25 -14.47
C ALA A 193 1.43 4.54 -12.98
N THR A 194 0.93 5.69 -12.52
CA THR A 194 0.92 6.07 -11.12
C THR A 194 0.18 5.05 -10.26
N SER A 195 -1.03 4.65 -10.64
CA SER A 195 -1.78 3.66 -9.87
C SER A 195 -1.20 2.26 -9.97
N CYS A 196 -0.69 1.88 -11.15
CA CYS A 196 -0.04 0.59 -11.35
C CYS A 196 1.21 0.42 -10.48
N MET A 197 2.08 1.44 -10.42
CA MET A 197 3.27 1.44 -9.57
C MET A 197 2.91 1.45 -8.09
N TYR A 198 1.96 2.29 -7.68
CA TYR A 198 1.45 2.35 -6.32
C TYR A 198 0.92 0.99 -5.85
N LEU A 199 0.07 0.35 -6.65
CA LEU A 199 -0.57 -0.89 -6.26
C LEU A 199 0.42 -2.07 -6.21
N SER A 200 1.42 -2.07 -7.09
CA SER A 200 2.54 -3.02 -7.05
C SER A 200 3.26 -2.97 -5.70
N ALA A 201 3.58 -1.76 -5.23
CA ALA A 201 4.27 -1.55 -3.96
C ALA A 201 3.39 -1.94 -2.76
N VAL A 202 2.15 -1.43 -2.69
CA VAL A 202 1.27 -1.70 -1.55
C VAL A 202 0.88 -3.17 -1.46
N THR A 203 0.60 -3.85 -2.58
CA THR A 203 0.28 -5.28 -2.60
C THR A 203 1.47 -6.13 -2.15
N THR A 204 2.69 -5.74 -2.55
CA THR A 204 3.92 -6.41 -2.08
C THR A 204 4.04 -6.32 -0.56
N CYS A 205 3.80 -5.13 0.02
CA CYS A 205 3.83 -4.92 1.47
C CYS A 205 2.71 -5.70 2.18
N ALA A 206 1.49 -5.68 1.63
CA ALA A 206 0.34 -6.43 2.16
C ALA A 206 0.63 -7.92 2.28
N LYS A 207 1.13 -8.52 1.20
CA LYS A 207 1.40 -9.97 1.16
C LYS A 207 2.61 -10.37 2.00
N ASN A 208 3.66 -9.55 2.04
CA ASN A 208 4.88 -9.86 2.79
C ASN A 208 4.76 -9.65 4.31
N PHE A 209 3.93 -8.69 4.76
CA PHE A 209 3.84 -8.31 6.17
C PHE A 209 2.42 -8.41 6.76
N GLY A 210 1.39 -8.71 5.97
CA GLY A 210 0.00 -8.68 6.42
C GLY A 210 -0.40 -9.76 7.43
N ARG A 211 0.41 -10.81 7.60
CA ARG A 211 0.29 -11.79 8.70
C ARG A 211 1.12 -11.42 9.94
N GLY A 212 1.96 -10.40 9.85
CA GLY A 212 2.84 -9.95 10.93
C GLY A 212 2.15 -9.00 11.91
N LYS A 213 2.78 -8.81 13.07
CA LYS A 213 2.34 -7.87 14.11
C LYS A 213 2.35 -6.41 13.64
N TYR A 214 3.29 -6.05 12.76
CA TYR A 214 3.53 -4.67 12.31
C TYR A 214 2.98 -4.41 10.89
N LYS A 215 1.81 -4.95 10.60
CA LYS A 215 1.21 -4.87 9.25
C LYS A 215 0.68 -3.48 8.91
N GLY A 216 0.16 -2.76 9.90
CA GLY A 216 -0.38 -1.41 9.78
C GLY A 216 0.69 -0.44 9.31
N ILE A 217 1.85 -0.39 9.97
CA ILE A 217 2.98 0.44 9.54
C ILE A 217 3.56 -0.02 8.20
N ALA A 218 3.63 -1.34 7.96
CA ALA A 218 4.15 -1.87 6.71
C ALA A 218 3.30 -1.47 5.49
N LEU A 219 1.98 -1.34 5.65
CA LEU A 219 1.08 -0.81 4.63
C LEU A 219 1.06 0.72 4.59
N ALA A 220 1.04 1.37 5.75
CA ALA A 220 0.91 2.82 5.83
C ALA A 220 2.16 3.55 5.33
N LEU A 221 3.36 3.01 5.52
CA LEU A 221 4.61 3.70 5.17
C LEU A 221 4.77 3.95 3.65
N PRO A 222 4.59 2.95 2.76
CA PRO A 222 4.56 3.21 1.31
C PRO A 222 3.48 4.24 0.92
N ILE A 223 2.28 4.15 1.52
CA ILE A 223 1.18 5.10 1.24
C ILE A 223 1.55 6.52 1.72
N ALA A 224 2.23 6.66 2.85
CA ALA A 224 2.74 7.94 3.34
C ALA A 224 3.79 8.52 2.38
N CYS A 225 4.73 7.68 1.94
CA CYS A 225 5.74 8.03 0.94
C CYS A 225 5.15 8.48 -0.41
N PHE A 226 4.05 7.87 -0.84
CA PHE A 226 3.28 8.33 -2.01
C PHE A 226 2.65 9.71 -1.80
N GLY A 227 2.19 10.04 -0.59
CA GLY A 227 1.69 11.39 -0.29
C GLY A 227 2.79 12.46 -0.29
N LEU A 228 4.01 12.09 0.09
CA LEU A 228 5.16 12.98 0.15
C LEU A 228 5.82 13.21 -1.22
N SER A 229 5.59 12.32 -2.19
CA SER A 229 6.33 12.30 -3.47
C SER A 229 6.22 13.61 -4.24
N GLY A 230 5.02 14.19 -4.31
CA GLY A 230 4.78 15.44 -5.03
C GLY A 230 5.60 16.60 -4.50
N MET A 231 5.77 16.68 -3.19
CA MET A 231 6.45 17.78 -2.53
C MET A 231 7.95 17.79 -2.90
N TRP A 232 8.65 16.67 -2.73
CA TRP A 232 10.09 16.64 -3.02
C TRP A 232 10.35 16.73 -4.53
N GLN A 233 9.50 16.12 -5.37
CA GLN A 233 9.61 16.22 -6.82
C GLN A 233 9.36 17.66 -7.30
N SER A 234 8.43 18.39 -6.68
CA SER A 234 8.21 19.82 -6.95
C SER A 234 9.41 20.68 -6.52
N GLN A 235 10.08 20.32 -5.42
CA GLN A 235 11.32 20.99 -5.01
C GLN A 235 12.45 20.76 -6.01
N VAL A 236 12.59 19.55 -6.56
CA VAL A 236 13.57 19.30 -7.63
C VAL A 236 13.25 20.12 -8.88
N GLY A 237 11.98 20.18 -9.29
CA GLY A 237 11.53 21.01 -10.40
C GLY A 237 11.88 22.49 -10.21
N SER A 238 11.49 23.07 -9.07
CA SER A 238 11.69 24.49 -8.77
C SER A 238 13.14 24.90 -8.46
N GLN A 239 13.94 24.02 -7.84
CA GLN A 239 15.28 24.36 -7.37
C GLN A 239 16.40 23.92 -8.31
N LEU A 240 16.22 22.82 -9.05
CA LEU A 240 17.26 22.29 -9.95
C LEU A 240 16.90 22.49 -11.43
N LEU A 241 15.62 22.37 -11.79
CA LEU A 241 15.17 22.34 -13.19
C LEU A 241 14.40 23.62 -13.55
N TYR A 242 15.02 24.78 -13.33
CA TYR A 242 14.45 26.10 -13.65
C TYR A 242 15.11 26.74 -14.88
N GLU A 243 14.36 27.57 -15.58
CA GLU A 243 14.87 28.43 -16.65
C GLU A 243 15.67 29.58 -16.04
N LYS A 244 16.87 29.86 -16.57
CA LYS A 244 17.63 31.06 -16.17
C LYS A 244 17.12 32.25 -16.97
N LYS A 245 16.61 33.28 -16.28
CA LYS A 245 16.25 34.55 -16.93
C LYS A 245 17.51 35.22 -17.50
N PRO A 246 17.37 36.12 -18.50
CA PRO A 246 18.50 36.88 -19.05
C PRO A 246 19.32 37.62 -17.98
N ASP A 247 18.68 38.02 -16.87
CA ASP A 247 19.29 38.68 -15.72
C ASP A 247 20.01 37.73 -14.73
N GLY A 248 20.12 36.43 -15.05
CA GLY A 248 20.74 35.41 -14.18
C GLY A 248 19.90 34.99 -12.96
N LYS A 249 18.75 35.62 -12.71
CA LYS A 249 17.79 35.25 -11.65
C LYS A 249 17.01 33.97 -12.03
N LYS A 250 16.54 33.25 -11.00
CA LYS A 250 15.69 32.05 -11.17
C LYS A 250 14.39 32.43 -11.89
N GLY A 251 14.09 31.72 -12.97
CA GLY A 251 12.83 31.80 -13.71
C GLY A 251 11.84 30.71 -13.31
N ASP A 252 10.86 30.50 -14.17
CA ASP A 252 9.87 29.43 -14.02
C ASP A 252 10.52 28.05 -14.24
N VAL A 253 9.81 26.98 -13.91
CA VAL A 253 10.29 25.60 -14.12
C VAL A 253 10.44 25.29 -15.60
N ASP A 254 11.56 24.67 -15.98
CA ASP A 254 11.78 24.10 -17.31
C ASP A 254 10.96 22.80 -17.41
N VAL A 255 9.71 22.93 -17.86
CA VAL A 255 8.73 21.83 -17.90
C VAL A 255 9.22 20.68 -18.79
N TYR A 256 9.92 20.97 -19.88
CA TYR A 256 10.46 19.94 -20.77
C TYR A 256 11.47 19.06 -20.02
N ARG A 257 12.48 19.67 -19.38
CA ARG A 257 13.47 18.92 -18.60
C ARG A 257 12.86 18.26 -17.37
N TYR A 258 11.86 18.89 -16.77
CA TYR A 258 11.13 18.34 -15.64
C TYR A 258 10.38 17.05 -16.00
N PHE A 259 9.68 17.02 -17.14
CA PHE A 259 9.03 15.81 -17.63
C PHE A 259 10.02 14.71 -18.02
N LEU A 260 11.15 15.06 -18.64
CA LEU A 260 12.22 14.08 -18.89
C LEU A 260 12.77 13.47 -17.60
N PHE A 261 12.99 14.30 -16.57
CA PHE A 261 13.42 13.83 -15.25
C PHE A 261 12.40 12.85 -14.64
N LEU A 262 11.11 13.20 -14.62
CA LEU A 262 10.06 12.33 -14.08
C LEU A 262 9.95 11.02 -14.85
N GLY A 263 9.99 11.08 -16.20
CA GLY A 263 9.94 9.91 -17.06
C GLY A 263 11.10 8.95 -16.84
N LEU A 264 12.34 9.44 -16.81
CA LEU A 264 13.54 8.62 -16.58
C LEU A 264 13.59 8.05 -15.17
N LEU A 265 13.26 8.85 -14.16
CA LEU A 265 13.18 8.41 -12.77
C LEU A 265 12.18 7.25 -12.65
N CYS A 266 10.94 7.45 -13.09
CA CYS A 266 9.89 6.45 -12.94
C CYS A 266 10.13 5.20 -13.79
N LEU A 267 10.71 5.33 -14.99
CA LEU A 267 11.12 4.19 -15.80
C LEU A 267 12.17 3.33 -15.07
N GLY A 268 13.21 3.96 -14.52
CA GLY A 268 14.23 3.27 -13.74
C GLY A 268 13.64 2.58 -12.50
N LEU A 269 12.72 3.27 -11.81
CA LEU A 269 12.04 2.70 -10.65
C LEU A 269 11.21 1.46 -11.00
N GLY A 270 10.45 1.53 -12.09
CA GLY A 270 9.65 0.41 -12.58
C GLY A 270 10.49 -0.80 -12.98
N ILE A 271 11.60 -0.59 -13.71
CA ILE A 271 12.52 -1.65 -14.15
C ILE A 271 13.18 -2.35 -12.96
N ILE A 272 13.72 -1.60 -12.00
CA ILE A 272 14.35 -2.21 -10.81
C ILE A 272 13.26 -2.93 -9.99
N GLY A 273 12.06 -2.33 -9.89
CA GLY A 273 10.91 -2.91 -9.20
C GLY A 273 10.47 -4.27 -9.74
N PHE A 274 10.66 -4.54 -11.03
CA PHE A 274 10.43 -5.87 -11.62
C PHE A 274 11.23 -6.97 -10.92
N PHE A 275 12.48 -6.68 -10.55
CA PHE A 275 13.38 -7.65 -9.93
C PHE A 275 13.29 -7.66 -8.41
N THR A 276 12.98 -6.52 -7.79
CA THR A 276 13.01 -6.35 -6.34
C THR A 276 11.66 -6.54 -5.67
N LEU A 277 10.53 -6.25 -6.32
CA LEU A 277 9.18 -6.46 -5.76
C LEU A 277 8.77 -7.92 -5.91
N LYS A 278 9.03 -8.72 -4.87
CA LYS A 278 8.68 -10.13 -4.82
C LYS A 278 7.87 -10.44 -3.57
N VAL A 279 6.86 -11.29 -3.75
CA VAL A 279 6.11 -11.87 -2.64
C VAL A 279 6.88 -13.10 -2.15
N VAL A 280 7.25 -13.11 -0.87
CA VAL A 280 8.01 -14.19 -0.26
C VAL A 280 7.06 -15.21 0.36
N ASN A 281 7.26 -16.50 0.06
CA ASN A 281 6.38 -17.61 0.49
C ASN A 281 4.93 -17.44 0.01
N GLU A 282 4.71 -17.05 -1.25
CA GLU A 282 3.34 -16.96 -1.80
C GLU A 282 2.67 -18.34 -1.85
N GLU A 283 3.40 -19.40 -2.19
CA GLU A 283 2.88 -20.78 -2.25
C GLU A 283 2.32 -21.23 -0.89
N GLU A 284 3.12 -21.13 0.17
CA GLU A 284 2.70 -21.41 1.55
C GLU A 284 1.47 -20.59 1.97
N LEU A 285 1.41 -19.33 1.53
CA LEU A 285 0.29 -18.44 1.80
C LEU A 285 -1.01 -18.90 1.11
N ILE A 286 -0.90 -19.44 -0.11
CA ILE A 286 -2.04 -19.97 -0.88
C ILE A 286 -2.46 -21.35 -0.36
N ASP A 287 -1.54 -22.23 -0.02
CA ASP A 287 -1.84 -23.58 0.47
C ASP A 287 -2.58 -23.52 1.82
N GLU A 288 -2.06 -22.74 2.77
CA GLU A 288 -2.70 -22.55 4.07
C GLU A 288 -4.10 -21.92 3.95
N ALA A 289 -4.29 -21.07 2.94
CA ALA A 289 -5.59 -20.46 2.64
C ALA A 289 -6.62 -21.48 2.10
N VAL A 290 -6.17 -22.42 1.26
CA VAL A 290 -7.01 -23.50 0.72
C VAL A 290 -7.40 -24.48 1.82
N ASP A 291 -6.44 -24.92 2.64
CA ASP A 291 -6.69 -25.88 3.73
C ASP A 291 -7.75 -25.36 4.73
N GLU A 292 -7.74 -24.06 5.04
CA GLU A 292 -8.71 -23.47 5.97
C GLU A 292 -10.10 -23.26 5.33
N LEU A 293 -10.15 -23.01 4.02
CA LEU A 293 -11.40 -23.01 3.26
C LEU A 293 -12.07 -24.39 3.32
N GLU A 294 -11.29 -25.46 3.23
CA GLU A 294 -11.77 -26.84 3.41
C GLU A 294 -12.32 -27.09 4.80
N GLN A 295 -11.57 -26.70 5.84
CA GLN A 295 -11.99 -26.87 7.24
C GLN A 295 -13.22 -26.05 7.61
N SER A 296 -13.50 -24.95 6.90
CA SER A 296 -14.66 -24.09 7.19
C SER A 296 -16.02 -24.72 6.83
N GLY A 297 -16.03 -25.85 6.10
CA GLY A 297 -17.27 -26.52 5.66
C GLY A 297 -18.12 -25.70 4.69
N LEU A 298 -17.61 -24.57 4.19
CA LEU A 298 -18.25 -23.69 3.21
C LEU A 298 -18.05 -24.16 1.76
N LEU A 299 -17.29 -25.25 1.56
CA LEU A 299 -17.22 -25.95 0.29
C LEU A 299 -18.37 -26.95 0.22
N ASP A 300 -19.46 -26.53 -0.42
CA ASP A 300 -20.37 -27.52 -1.00
C ASP A 300 -19.57 -28.35 -1.99
N SER A 301 -19.71 -29.67 -1.89
CA SER A 301 -18.93 -30.72 -2.55
C SER A 301 -18.86 -30.55 -4.07
N SER A 302 -17.99 -29.65 -4.54
CA SER A 302 -17.87 -29.35 -5.97
C SER A 302 -17.13 -30.49 -6.68
N GLN A 303 -17.74 -31.01 -7.75
CA GLN A 303 -17.24 -32.09 -8.63
C GLN A 303 -15.80 -31.86 -9.14
N PHE A 304 -15.29 -30.64 -9.06
CA PHE A 304 -13.91 -30.25 -9.37
C PHE A 304 -12.89 -30.86 -8.40
N LEU A 305 -13.21 -30.94 -7.10
CA LEU A 305 -12.29 -31.43 -6.07
C LEU A 305 -12.21 -32.96 -6.06
N GLN A 306 -13.33 -33.64 -6.33
CA GLN A 306 -13.38 -35.11 -6.41
C GLN A 306 -12.45 -35.64 -7.50
N ARG A 307 -12.28 -34.87 -8.59
CA ARG A 307 -11.26 -35.12 -9.63
C ARG A 307 -9.82 -34.94 -9.12
N MET A 308 -9.55 -33.92 -8.31
CA MET A 308 -8.21 -33.69 -7.73
C MET A 308 -7.80 -34.79 -6.76
N THR A 309 -8.68 -35.22 -5.86
CA THR A 309 -8.40 -36.34 -4.93
C THR A 309 -8.27 -37.68 -5.66
N SER A 310 -8.98 -37.90 -6.77
CA SER A 310 -8.86 -39.13 -7.56
C SER A 310 -7.62 -39.18 -8.44
N SER A 311 -7.02 -38.04 -8.79
CA SER A 311 -5.83 -37.95 -9.64
C SER A 311 -4.50 -38.03 -8.87
N GLY A 312 -4.52 -38.05 -7.54
CA GLY A 312 -3.34 -38.23 -6.70
C GLY A 312 -2.85 -39.68 -6.53
N ASN A 313 -3.54 -40.65 -7.13
CA ASN A 313 -3.24 -42.10 -7.00
C ASN A 313 -2.71 -42.73 -8.30
N ILE A 314 -1.92 -41.99 -9.09
CA ILE A 314 -1.29 -42.53 -10.30
C ILE A 314 0.06 -43.18 -9.93
N GLU A 315 -0.01 -44.49 -9.70
CA GLU A 315 0.91 -45.55 -10.14
C GLU A 315 2.40 -45.49 -9.72
N TYR A 316 2.72 -46.27 -8.67
CA TYR A 316 4.07 -46.58 -8.21
C TYR A 316 4.57 -47.84 -8.95
N GLY A 317 5.60 -47.71 -9.79
CA GLY A 317 6.15 -48.81 -10.61
C GLY A 317 7.69 -48.82 -10.67
N THR A 318 8.26 -49.83 -10.02
CA THR A 318 9.65 -50.33 -9.92
C THR A 318 10.78 -49.72 -10.76
N MET A 319 11.89 -49.39 -10.08
CA MET A 319 13.21 -49.10 -10.66
C MET A 319 13.96 -50.38 -11.09
N SER A 320 14.66 -50.32 -12.22
CA SER A 320 15.75 -51.24 -12.58
C SER A 320 17.03 -50.47 -12.88
N ASN A 321 18.12 -50.94 -12.30
CA ASN A 321 19.43 -50.30 -12.22
C ASN A 321 20.36 -50.90 -13.30
N GLU A 322 20.98 -50.09 -14.16
CA GLU A 322 22.37 -50.27 -14.61
C GLU A 322 22.89 -49.01 -15.34
N ARG A 323 24.19 -48.76 -15.22
CA ARG A 323 24.83 -47.43 -15.25
C ARG A 323 25.56 -47.18 -16.58
N ARG A 324 25.18 -46.14 -17.35
CA ARG A 324 25.99 -45.42 -18.37
C ARG A 324 25.24 -44.14 -18.81
N LEU A 325 25.87 -42.95 -18.77
CA LEU A 325 25.29 -41.69 -19.30
C LEU A 325 24.87 -41.87 -20.78
N SER A 326 23.57 -41.95 -21.06
CA SER A 326 22.97 -42.16 -22.39
C SER A 326 21.51 -41.66 -22.42
N ALA A 327 20.75 -41.82 -23.52
CA ALA A 327 19.41 -41.26 -23.79
C ALA A 327 18.39 -41.25 -22.63
N GLU A 328 18.57 -42.13 -21.65
CA GLU A 328 17.81 -42.22 -20.39
C GLU A 328 17.98 -40.98 -19.48
N GLU A 329 19.14 -40.33 -19.42
CA GLU A 329 19.30 -39.09 -18.64
C GLU A 329 18.55 -37.91 -19.25
N PHE A 330 18.44 -37.88 -20.59
CA PHE A 330 17.62 -36.89 -21.29
C PHE A 330 16.13 -37.14 -21.05
N ASP A 331 15.72 -38.41 -21.00
CA ASP A 331 14.34 -38.79 -20.67
C ASP A 331 14.00 -38.50 -19.21
N GLU A 332 14.93 -38.70 -18.27
CA GLU A 332 14.75 -38.35 -16.86
C GLU A 332 14.70 -36.83 -16.65
N LEU A 333 15.59 -36.06 -17.28
CA LEU A 333 15.53 -34.59 -17.27
C LEU A 333 14.23 -34.07 -17.88
N ARG A 334 13.72 -34.74 -18.93
CA ARG A 334 12.44 -34.41 -19.56
C ARG A 334 11.27 -34.75 -18.64
N ARG A 335 11.27 -35.91 -18.00
CA ARG A 335 10.26 -36.34 -17.03
C ARG A 335 10.22 -35.39 -15.84
N GLU A 336 11.38 -35.05 -15.26
CA GLU A 336 11.49 -34.04 -14.22
C GLU A 336 10.98 -32.66 -14.68
N ALA A 337 11.28 -32.25 -15.92
CA ALA A 337 10.81 -30.98 -16.46
C ALA A 337 9.29 -30.97 -16.68
N GLU A 338 8.73 -32.08 -17.14
CA GLU A 338 7.29 -32.28 -17.32
C GLU A 338 6.56 -32.32 -15.97
N GLU A 339 7.11 -33.01 -14.96
CA GLU A 339 6.60 -33.02 -13.58
C GLU A 339 6.65 -31.62 -12.95
N LYS A 340 7.79 -30.92 -13.05
CA LYS A 340 7.95 -29.54 -12.57
C LYS A 340 7.00 -28.58 -13.29
N LYS A 341 6.65 -28.85 -14.54
CA LYS A 341 5.68 -28.06 -15.31
C LYS A 341 4.25 -28.38 -14.88
N ALA A 342 3.92 -29.65 -14.70
CA ALA A 342 2.62 -30.11 -14.23
C ALA A 342 2.31 -29.53 -12.83
N ARG A 343 3.28 -29.61 -11.91
CA ARG A 343 3.17 -29.04 -10.56
C ARG A 343 2.93 -27.53 -10.58
N ARG A 344 3.72 -26.77 -11.36
CA ARG A 344 3.52 -25.31 -11.52
C ARG A 344 2.15 -24.96 -12.09
N LEU A 345 1.67 -25.76 -13.03
CA LEU A 345 0.35 -25.55 -13.64
C LEU A 345 -0.78 -25.88 -12.67
N GLU A 346 -0.60 -26.88 -11.83
CA GLU A 346 -1.51 -27.21 -10.72
C GLU A 346 -1.56 -26.10 -9.69
N GLU A 347 -0.41 -25.61 -9.21
CA GLU A 347 -0.29 -24.47 -8.28
C GLU A 347 -0.96 -23.21 -8.86
N GLN A 348 -0.74 -22.93 -10.16
CA GLN A 348 -1.41 -21.82 -10.83
C GLN A 348 -2.93 -22.00 -10.88
N ARG A 349 -3.44 -23.21 -11.12
CA ARG A 349 -4.88 -23.49 -11.12
C ARG A 349 -5.48 -23.32 -9.73
N LYS A 350 -4.82 -23.86 -8.69
CA LYS A 350 -5.21 -23.68 -7.27
C LYS A 350 -5.28 -22.21 -6.91
N LYS A 351 -4.22 -21.44 -7.24
CA LYS A 351 -4.17 -19.99 -7.05
C LYS A 351 -5.32 -19.27 -7.77
N THR A 352 -5.64 -19.61 -9.03
CA THR A 352 -6.76 -18.95 -9.75
C THR A 352 -8.08 -19.22 -9.06
N TRP A 353 -8.31 -20.48 -8.71
CA TRP A 353 -9.56 -20.88 -8.11
C TRP A 353 -9.78 -20.17 -6.77
N LEU A 354 -8.77 -20.15 -5.90
CA LEU A 354 -8.80 -19.46 -4.62
C LEU A 354 -9.12 -17.96 -4.79
N LEU A 355 -8.35 -17.27 -5.64
CA LEU A 355 -8.51 -15.83 -5.84
C LEU A 355 -9.89 -15.46 -6.42
N ASN A 356 -10.43 -16.29 -7.32
CA ASN A 356 -11.77 -16.10 -7.87
C ASN A 356 -12.85 -16.26 -6.81
N GLU A 357 -12.71 -17.25 -5.93
CA GLU A 357 -13.66 -17.48 -4.84
C GLU A 357 -13.57 -16.36 -3.79
N GLU A 358 -12.37 -15.91 -3.44
CA GLU A 358 -12.17 -14.75 -2.56
C GLU A 358 -12.80 -13.47 -3.14
N THR A 359 -12.62 -13.23 -4.45
CA THR A 359 -13.24 -12.10 -5.14
C THR A 359 -14.78 -12.19 -5.07
N ARG A 360 -15.34 -13.38 -5.31
CA ARG A 360 -16.79 -13.61 -5.23
C ARG A 360 -17.32 -13.33 -3.83
N ARG A 361 -16.63 -13.80 -2.79
CA ARG A 361 -17.00 -13.58 -1.39
C ARG A 361 -16.90 -12.11 -1.00
N PHE A 362 -15.83 -11.45 -1.42
CA PHE A 362 -15.63 -10.02 -1.22
C PHE A 362 -16.79 -9.20 -1.80
N LEU A 363 -17.18 -9.48 -3.06
CA LEU A 363 -18.29 -8.80 -3.73
C LEU A 363 -19.67 -9.13 -3.13
N SER A 364 -19.84 -10.34 -2.60
CA SER A 364 -21.08 -10.79 -1.98
C SER A 364 -21.25 -10.29 -0.53
N ASP A 365 -20.18 -9.79 0.10
CA ASP A 365 -20.23 -9.29 1.47
C ASP A 365 -20.86 -7.89 1.53
N HIS A 366 -22.05 -7.77 2.11
CA HIS A 366 -22.73 -6.49 2.28
C HIS A 366 -21.89 -5.46 3.07
N THR A 367 -21.03 -5.89 4.00
CA THR A 367 -20.18 -4.99 4.78
C THR A 367 -19.09 -4.32 3.95
N MET A 368 -18.68 -4.94 2.84
CA MET A 368 -17.75 -4.35 1.88
C MET A 368 -18.36 -3.10 1.23
N TRP A 369 -19.61 -3.18 0.81
CA TRP A 369 -20.31 -2.05 0.18
C TRP A 369 -20.56 -0.89 1.16
N TRP A 370 -20.78 -1.18 2.45
CA TRP A 370 -20.84 -0.13 3.48
C TRP A 370 -19.48 0.54 3.71
N LEU A 371 -18.39 -0.24 3.72
CA LEU A 371 -17.03 0.29 3.79
C LEU A 371 -16.74 1.20 2.59
N ALA A 372 -17.01 0.71 1.38
CA ALA A 372 -16.81 1.43 0.12
C ALA A 372 -17.67 2.70 0.03
N ALA A 373 -18.95 2.65 0.44
CA ALA A 373 -19.83 3.81 0.49
C ALA A 373 -19.35 4.86 1.49
N GLY A 374 -18.87 4.45 2.68
CA GLY A 374 -18.26 5.41 3.61
C GLY A 374 -16.96 6.01 3.03
N PHE A 375 -16.14 5.19 2.36
CA PHE A 375 -14.92 5.66 1.70
C PHE A 375 -15.23 6.69 0.60
N PHE A 376 -16.27 6.47 -0.21
CA PHE A 376 -16.80 7.44 -1.18
C PHE A 376 -17.15 8.79 -0.53
N LEU A 377 -17.96 8.72 0.52
CA LEU A 377 -18.53 9.88 1.19
C LEU A 377 -17.49 10.72 1.96
N VAL A 378 -16.32 10.16 2.26
CA VAL A 378 -15.20 10.87 2.92
C VAL A 378 -14.12 11.30 1.94
N THR A 379 -13.67 10.40 1.05
CA THR A 379 -12.57 10.73 0.12
C THR A 379 -12.99 11.70 -0.97
N GLY A 380 -14.23 11.62 -1.46
CA GLY A 380 -14.75 12.54 -2.47
C GLY A 380 -14.64 14.02 -2.05
N PRO A 381 -15.17 14.41 -0.87
CA PRO A 381 -14.96 15.75 -0.32
C PRO A 381 -13.49 16.17 -0.14
N GLY A 382 -12.62 15.22 0.23
CA GLY A 382 -11.19 15.49 0.42
C GLY A 382 -10.47 15.78 -0.90
N GLU A 383 -10.71 14.95 -1.92
CA GLU A 383 -10.21 15.17 -3.28
C GLU A 383 -10.74 16.49 -3.87
N ALA A 384 -12.05 16.75 -3.72
CA ALA A 384 -12.65 17.99 -4.21
C ALA A 384 -12.04 19.24 -3.54
N PHE A 385 -11.70 19.17 -2.25
CA PHE A 385 -10.96 20.24 -1.57
C PHE A 385 -9.56 20.43 -2.15
N ILE A 386 -8.81 19.35 -2.36
CA ILE A 386 -7.44 19.40 -2.91
C ILE A 386 -7.45 19.98 -4.33
N ASN A 387 -8.38 19.53 -5.18
CA ASN A 387 -8.50 19.95 -6.57
C ASN A 387 -8.96 21.41 -6.71
N ASN A 388 -9.75 21.92 -5.75
CA ASN A 388 -10.29 23.29 -5.78
C ASN A 388 -9.59 24.24 -4.80
N LEU A 389 -8.50 23.83 -4.16
CA LEU A 389 -7.81 24.60 -3.12
C LEU A 389 -7.46 26.02 -3.57
N GLY A 390 -6.96 26.16 -4.81
CA GLY A 390 -6.58 27.46 -5.38
C GLY A 390 -7.76 28.40 -5.56
N THR A 391 -8.92 27.90 -6.01
CA THR A 391 -10.12 28.73 -6.19
C THR A 391 -10.76 29.08 -4.85
N VAL A 392 -10.77 28.16 -3.88
CA VAL A 392 -11.24 28.42 -2.52
C VAL A 392 -10.45 29.55 -1.87
N ILE A 393 -9.12 29.52 -1.94
CA ILE A 393 -8.27 30.60 -1.39
C ILE A 393 -8.57 31.93 -2.09
N GLY A 394 -8.79 31.91 -3.41
CA GLY A 394 -9.19 33.10 -4.17
C GLY A 394 -10.47 33.76 -3.66
N THR A 395 -11.42 32.99 -3.12
CA THR A 395 -12.69 33.53 -2.57
C THR A 395 -12.54 34.24 -1.22
N LEU A 396 -11.42 34.04 -0.51
CA LEU A 396 -11.20 34.59 0.83
C LEU A 396 -10.86 36.08 0.82
N TYR A 397 -10.32 36.57 -0.31
CA TYR A 397 -9.80 37.92 -0.46
C TYR A 397 -10.63 38.73 -1.48
N PRO A 398 -10.91 40.01 -1.23
CA PRO A 398 -11.68 40.83 -2.16
C PRO A 398 -10.92 40.96 -3.49
N PRO A 399 -11.62 40.98 -4.64
CA PRO A 399 -11.00 41.18 -5.94
C PRO A 399 -10.34 42.57 -5.99
N SER A 400 -9.02 42.62 -6.04
CA SER A 400 -8.24 43.86 -6.09
C SER A 400 -8.21 44.42 -7.52
N LEU A 401 -8.61 45.68 -7.70
CA LEU A 401 -8.60 46.45 -8.96
C LEU A 401 -7.19 46.74 -9.55
N ALA A 402 -6.12 46.23 -8.95
CA ALA A 402 -4.75 46.40 -9.45
C ALA A 402 -3.87 45.20 -9.00
N PRO A 403 -2.90 44.76 -9.83
CA PRO A 403 -1.91 43.77 -9.41
C PRO A 403 -1.01 44.39 -8.35
N PRO A 404 -0.90 43.83 -7.13
CA PRO A 404 0.04 44.35 -6.15
C PRO A 404 1.46 43.98 -6.61
N GLU A 405 2.23 44.97 -7.02
CA GLU A 405 3.68 44.85 -7.28
C GLU A 405 4.46 44.44 -6.01
N ASN A 406 3.82 44.45 -4.84
CA ASN A 406 4.33 43.89 -3.59
C ASN A 406 3.22 43.06 -2.95
N SER A 407 3.37 41.73 -2.94
CA SER A 407 2.50 40.83 -2.19
C SER A 407 2.40 41.30 -0.73
N ASP A 408 1.20 41.66 -0.28
CA ASP A 408 0.96 41.95 1.14
C ASP A 408 1.40 40.72 1.97
N PRO A 409 2.13 40.91 3.08
CA PRO A 409 2.73 39.83 3.87
C PRO A 409 1.73 38.89 4.58
N GLY A 410 0.41 39.04 4.36
CA GLY A 410 -0.68 38.21 4.92
C GLY A 410 -1.53 37.44 3.90
N GLN A 411 -1.17 37.42 2.62
CA GLN A 411 -1.86 36.58 1.62
C GLN A 411 -1.26 35.18 1.57
N THR A 412 -2.05 34.17 1.94
CA THR A 412 -1.61 32.77 1.89
C THR A 412 -1.69 32.22 0.47
N SER A 413 -0.68 31.45 0.06
CA SER A 413 -0.61 30.86 -1.29
C SER A 413 -1.14 29.43 -1.29
N ALA A 414 -1.75 29.02 -2.42
CA ALA A 414 -2.17 27.65 -2.65
C ALA A 414 -1.02 26.64 -2.47
N ALA A 415 0.20 26.99 -2.90
CA ALA A 415 1.36 26.11 -2.77
C ALA A 415 1.69 25.78 -1.29
N THR A 416 1.55 26.76 -0.40
CA THR A 416 1.74 26.57 1.05
C THR A 416 0.74 25.57 1.60
N HIS A 417 -0.53 25.70 1.23
CA HIS A 417 -1.60 24.83 1.71
C HIS A 417 -1.55 23.42 1.09
N VAL A 418 -1.11 23.25 -0.16
CA VAL A 418 -0.78 21.93 -0.74
C VAL A 418 0.29 21.23 0.11
N SER A 419 1.30 21.98 0.54
CA SER A 419 2.40 21.45 1.36
C SER A 419 1.92 21.06 2.76
N ILE A 420 1.05 21.87 3.39
CA ILE A 420 0.43 21.57 4.68
C ILE A 420 -0.42 20.30 4.59
N VAL A 421 -1.26 20.17 3.57
CA VAL A 421 -2.07 18.96 3.32
C VAL A 421 -1.18 17.72 3.19
N ALA A 422 -0.09 17.81 2.40
CA ALA A 422 0.84 16.70 2.20
C ALA A 422 1.55 16.27 3.50
N ILE A 423 2.06 17.24 4.28
CA ILE A 423 2.76 16.96 5.54
C ILE A 423 1.80 16.34 6.56
N THR A 424 0.63 16.95 6.77
CA THR A 424 -0.34 16.49 7.78
C THR A 424 -0.94 15.13 7.40
N SER A 425 -1.21 14.90 6.11
CA SER A 425 -1.59 13.58 5.58
C SER A 425 -0.51 12.53 5.83
N THR A 426 0.76 12.86 5.60
CA THR A 426 1.90 11.95 5.84
C THR A 426 2.01 11.58 7.32
N ILE A 427 1.93 12.58 8.21
CA ILE A 427 1.96 12.35 9.66
C ILE A 427 0.78 11.46 10.08
N ALA A 428 -0.43 11.75 9.60
CA ALA A 428 -1.62 10.98 9.93
C ALA A 428 -1.51 9.52 9.46
N ARG A 429 -0.93 9.26 8.28
CA ARG A 429 -0.69 7.89 7.77
C ARG A 429 0.27 7.10 8.67
N ILE A 430 1.41 7.70 9.02
CA ILE A 430 2.39 7.04 9.91
C ILE A 430 1.79 6.81 11.31
N LEU A 431 1.09 7.81 11.85
CA LEU A 431 0.46 7.75 13.15
C LEU A 431 -0.64 6.66 13.19
N THR A 432 -1.54 6.63 12.23
CA THR A 432 -2.61 5.63 12.19
C THR A 432 -2.07 4.22 11.92
N GLY A 433 -1.06 4.06 11.05
CA GLY A 433 -0.40 2.77 10.85
C GLY A 433 0.27 2.23 12.11
N THR A 434 0.98 3.09 12.86
CA THR A 434 1.66 2.70 14.11
C THR A 434 0.68 2.46 15.26
N LEU A 435 -0.27 3.37 15.49
CA LEU A 435 -1.24 3.24 16.57
C LEU A 435 -2.11 2.00 16.40
N THR A 436 -2.50 1.66 15.17
CA THR A 436 -3.30 0.45 14.92
C THR A 436 -2.51 -0.84 15.08
N ASP A 437 -1.19 -0.84 14.91
CA ASP A 437 -0.37 -2.02 15.22
C ASP A 437 -0.18 -2.23 16.73
N VAL A 438 -0.26 -1.16 17.53
CA VAL A 438 -0.07 -1.21 18.98
C VAL A 438 -1.40 -1.47 19.71
N LEU A 439 -2.47 -0.81 19.28
CA LEU A 439 -3.73 -0.74 20.01
C LEU A 439 -4.82 -1.63 19.42
N ALA A 440 -4.75 -2.02 18.14
CA ALA A 440 -5.80 -2.85 17.57
C ALA A 440 -5.61 -4.32 17.96
N PRO A 441 -6.72 -5.06 18.16
CA PRO A 441 -6.66 -6.48 18.48
C PRO A 441 -5.85 -7.24 17.43
N THR A 442 -5.06 -8.21 17.88
CA THR A 442 -4.35 -9.13 16.99
C THR A 442 -5.39 -10.02 16.30
N SER A 443 -5.64 -9.75 15.02
CA SER A 443 -6.48 -10.60 14.18
C SER A 443 -5.89 -12.01 14.13
N SER A 444 -6.67 -13.03 14.45
CA SER A 444 -6.26 -14.42 14.22
C SER A 444 -6.00 -14.63 12.72
N PRO A 445 -4.99 -15.44 12.33
CA PRO A 445 -4.85 -15.88 10.95
C PRO A 445 -6.21 -16.38 10.40
N HIS A 446 -6.53 -15.95 9.17
CA HIS A 446 -7.69 -16.36 8.37
C HIS A 446 -9.08 -16.26 9.02
N GLN A 447 -9.22 -15.38 10.02
CA GLN A 447 -10.48 -15.08 10.69
C GLN A 447 -11.66 -14.78 9.73
N HIS A 448 -11.39 -14.24 8.55
CA HIS A 448 -12.36 -13.92 7.51
C HIS A 448 -13.02 -15.14 6.84
N ARG A 449 -12.42 -16.33 6.96
CA ARG A 449 -12.89 -17.60 6.39
C ARG A 449 -13.67 -18.47 7.38
N ARG A 450 -13.77 -18.06 8.64
CA ARG A 450 -14.48 -18.82 9.68
C ARG A 450 -15.99 -18.71 9.49
N GLY A 451 -16.58 -19.77 8.92
CA GLY A 451 -18.04 -19.92 8.85
C GLY A 451 -18.67 -20.20 10.23
N PRO A 452 -20.00 -20.05 10.37
CA PRO A 452 -20.72 -20.33 11.62
C PRO A 452 -20.49 -21.77 12.13
N ASN A 453 -20.21 -22.72 11.23
CA ASN A 453 -19.97 -24.13 11.54
C ASN A 453 -18.47 -24.51 11.65
N SER A 454 -17.56 -23.53 11.72
CA SER A 454 -16.12 -23.79 11.82
C SER A 454 -15.77 -24.57 13.10
N LEU A 455 -14.89 -25.56 12.96
CA LEU A 455 -14.29 -26.31 14.09
C LEU A 455 -13.69 -25.38 15.16
N ALA A 456 -13.15 -24.22 14.76
CA ALA A 456 -12.62 -23.22 15.70
C ALA A 456 -13.72 -22.56 16.55
N ASN A 457 -14.93 -22.35 16.01
CA ASN A 457 -16.08 -21.85 16.78
C ASN A 457 -16.59 -22.91 17.76
N SER A 458 -16.58 -24.19 17.34
CA SER A 458 -16.90 -25.32 18.22
C SER A 458 -15.87 -25.49 19.33
N LEU A 459 -14.58 -25.33 19.05
CA LEU A 459 -13.50 -25.35 20.06
C LEU A 459 -13.54 -24.14 21.00
N ALA A 460 -13.93 -22.96 20.51
CA ALA A 460 -14.13 -21.77 21.34
C ALA A 460 -15.31 -21.90 22.33
N SER A 461 -16.25 -22.83 22.08
CA SER A 461 -17.36 -23.13 22.98
C SER A 461 -16.98 -24.09 24.13
N LEU A 462 -15.78 -24.70 24.08
CA LEU A 462 -15.28 -25.54 25.16
C LEU A 462 -14.81 -24.66 26.33
N PRO A 463 -15.06 -25.06 27.60
CA PRO A 463 -14.51 -24.37 28.75
C PRO A 463 -12.98 -24.42 28.70
N GLN A 464 -12.33 -23.27 28.58
CA GLN A 464 -10.87 -23.20 28.64
C GLN A 464 -10.40 -23.71 30.00
N ALA A 465 -9.63 -24.79 30.01
CA ALA A 465 -9.00 -25.34 31.21
C ALA A 465 -7.78 -24.47 31.60
N GLY A 466 -8.04 -23.30 32.16
CA GLY A 466 -7.03 -22.39 32.70
C GLY A 466 -7.69 -21.11 33.19
N PRO A 467 -7.21 -20.48 34.28
CA PRO A 467 -7.68 -19.15 34.66
C PRO A 467 -7.43 -18.20 33.48
N PRO A 468 -8.40 -17.35 33.09
CA PRO A 468 -8.19 -16.38 32.04
C PRO A 468 -7.05 -15.46 32.50
N GLU A 469 -5.90 -15.49 31.82
CA GLU A 469 -4.91 -14.45 32.04
C GLU A 469 -5.58 -13.11 31.71
N PRO A 470 -5.66 -12.16 32.65
CA PRO A 470 -6.20 -10.86 32.34
C PRO A 470 -5.16 -10.17 31.46
N SER A 471 -5.30 -10.29 30.14
CA SER A 471 -4.62 -9.38 29.23
C SER A 471 -5.29 -8.02 29.39
N GLY A 472 -4.93 -7.28 30.44
CA GLY A 472 -5.38 -5.92 30.74
C GLY A 472 -4.81 -4.88 29.76
N ARG A 473 -4.69 -5.24 28.49
CA ARG A 473 -4.28 -4.33 27.42
C ARG A 473 -5.52 -3.65 26.86
N PHE A 474 -5.46 -2.33 26.79
CA PHE A 474 -6.49 -1.50 26.21
C PHE A 474 -6.50 -1.69 24.69
N GLU A 475 -7.52 -2.35 24.16
CA GLU A 475 -7.67 -2.61 22.73
C GLU A 475 -8.67 -1.65 22.08
N LEU A 476 -8.29 -1.04 20.95
CA LEU A 476 -9.11 -0.15 20.15
C LEU A 476 -9.24 -0.66 18.72
N SER A 477 -10.47 -0.78 18.24
CA SER A 477 -10.72 -1.15 16.85
C SER A 477 -10.15 -0.13 15.86
N ARG A 478 -9.63 -0.61 14.72
CA ARG A 478 -9.17 0.24 13.61
C ARG A 478 -10.26 1.18 13.10
N ILE A 479 -11.53 0.77 13.20
CA ILE A 479 -12.69 1.58 12.79
C ILE A 479 -12.85 2.83 13.67
N THR A 480 -12.46 2.77 14.94
CA THR A 480 -12.50 3.96 15.81
C THR A 480 -11.53 5.03 15.34
N PHE A 481 -10.32 4.66 14.90
CA PHE A 481 -9.38 5.62 14.31
C PHE A 481 -9.91 6.18 12.99
N LEU A 482 -10.53 5.33 12.16
CA LEU A 482 -11.12 5.74 10.88
C LEU A 482 -12.23 6.80 11.10
N ILE A 483 -13.11 6.57 12.06
CA ILE A 483 -14.17 7.52 12.45
C ILE A 483 -13.58 8.79 13.06
N ALA A 484 -12.62 8.68 13.99
CA ALA A 484 -12.03 9.83 14.67
C ALA A 484 -11.36 10.82 13.69
N PHE A 485 -10.57 10.31 12.74
CA PHE A 485 -9.92 11.13 11.72
C PHE A 485 -10.91 11.69 10.68
N SER A 486 -12.03 11.01 10.44
CA SER A 486 -13.09 11.52 9.58
C SER A 486 -13.86 12.66 10.26
N ILE A 487 -14.12 12.55 11.56
CA ILE A 487 -14.67 13.67 12.35
C ILE A 487 -13.70 14.86 12.33
N LEU A 488 -12.39 14.63 12.46
CA LEU A 488 -11.39 15.70 12.35
C LEU A 488 -11.46 16.42 10.99
N MET A 489 -11.61 15.68 9.89
CA MET A 489 -11.82 16.26 8.56
C MET A 489 -13.13 17.04 8.47
N SER A 490 -14.22 16.52 9.04
CA SER A 490 -15.50 17.22 9.10
C SER A 490 -15.40 18.54 9.88
N ILE A 491 -14.64 18.58 10.98
CA ILE A 491 -14.37 19.82 11.73
C ILE A 491 -13.73 20.87 10.82
N GLY A 492 -12.75 20.49 10.00
CA GLY A 492 -12.14 21.39 9.01
C GLY A 492 -13.15 21.95 8.00
N GLN A 493 -14.02 21.08 7.48
CA GLN A 493 -15.08 21.46 6.55
C GLN A 493 -16.11 22.40 7.18
N VAL A 494 -16.50 22.15 8.44
CA VAL A 494 -17.43 23.02 9.20
C VAL A 494 -16.80 24.37 9.52
N ILE A 495 -15.53 24.41 9.92
CA ILE A 495 -14.80 25.67 10.15
C ILE A 495 -14.80 26.51 8.87
N LEU A 496 -14.50 25.90 7.72
CA LEU A 496 -14.58 26.62 6.45
C LEU A 496 -16.02 27.06 6.17
N ALA A 497 -17.00 26.14 6.20
CA ALA A 497 -18.40 26.43 5.89
C ALA A 497 -19.04 27.51 6.78
N SER A 498 -18.58 27.67 8.02
CA SER A 498 -19.06 28.71 8.94
C SER A 498 -18.71 30.14 8.51
N GLY A 499 -17.76 30.31 7.60
CA GLY A 499 -17.26 31.62 7.17
C GLY A 499 -16.26 32.27 8.13
N LEU A 500 -15.87 31.58 9.22
CA LEU A 500 -14.90 32.09 10.20
C LEU A 500 -13.53 32.44 9.58
N ILE A 501 -13.18 31.81 8.46
CA ILE A 501 -11.91 32.02 7.76
C ILE A 501 -11.99 33.14 6.71
N GLN A 502 -13.19 33.67 6.43
CA GLN A 502 -13.36 34.76 5.46
C GLN A 502 -12.57 36.00 5.92
N GLY A 503 -11.72 36.54 5.05
CA GLY A 503 -10.84 37.67 5.38
C GLY A 503 -9.67 37.33 6.33
N HIS A 504 -9.58 36.10 6.85
CA HIS A 504 -8.53 35.66 7.78
C HIS A 504 -7.76 34.47 7.20
N GLY A 505 -7.16 34.65 6.01
CA GLY A 505 -6.45 33.57 5.32
C GLY A 505 -5.29 32.96 6.13
N ASP A 506 -4.72 33.70 7.08
CA ASP A 506 -3.70 33.21 8.01
C ASP A 506 -4.17 32.05 8.89
N LEU A 507 -5.48 31.86 9.07
CA LEU A 507 -6.06 30.74 9.83
C LEU A 507 -6.43 29.54 8.95
N PHE A 508 -6.34 29.66 7.61
CA PHE A 508 -6.74 28.61 6.67
C PHE A 508 -5.89 27.33 6.81
N TRP A 509 -4.70 27.41 7.42
CA TRP A 509 -3.89 26.23 7.73
C TRP A 509 -4.63 25.23 8.62
N LEU A 510 -5.54 25.67 9.50
CA LEU A 510 -6.35 24.78 10.33
C LEU A 510 -7.26 23.89 9.48
N VAL A 511 -7.85 24.46 8.43
CA VAL A 511 -8.71 23.74 7.47
C VAL A 511 -7.85 22.77 6.65
N SER A 512 -6.75 23.25 6.07
CA SER A 512 -5.84 22.41 5.29
C SER A 512 -5.23 21.27 6.10
N ALA A 513 -4.85 21.52 7.35
CA ALA A 513 -4.26 20.50 8.23
C ALA A 513 -5.26 19.44 8.67
N SER A 514 -6.48 19.85 9.05
CA SER A 514 -7.53 18.92 9.50
C SER A 514 -8.06 18.04 8.36
N ILE A 515 -8.32 18.63 7.18
CA ILE A 515 -8.71 17.89 5.98
C ILE A 515 -7.57 16.97 5.53
N GLY A 516 -6.32 17.48 5.48
CA GLY A 516 -5.15 16.68 5.10
C GLY A 516 -4.92 15.49 6.02
N ALA A 517 -4.98 15.69 7.34
CA ALA A 517 -4.84 14.62 8.32
C ALA A 517 -5.95 13.56 8.18
N GLY A 518 -7.22 13.97 8.08
CA GLY A 518 -8.33 13.02 7.96
C GLY A 518 -8.32 12.26 6.64
N TYR A 519 -8.10 12.94 5.52
CA TYR A 519 -7.95 12.32 4.20
C TYR A 519 -6.78 11.31 4.19
N GLY A 520 -5.63 11.69 4.75
CA GLY A 520 -4.45 10.81 4.85
C GLY A 520 -4.71 9.56 5.68
N ALA A 521 -5.32 9.70 6.85
CA ALA A 521 -5.70 8.60 7.72
C ALA A 521 -6.68 7.63 7.03
N VAL A 522 -7.71 8.15 6.35
CA VAL A 522 -8.72 7.32 5.68
C VAL A 522 -8.09 6.52 4.53
N PHE A 523 -7.20 7.11 3.76
CA PHE A 523 -6.46 6.43 2.67
C PHE A 523 -5.44 5.38 3.15
N SER A 524 -5.03 5.40 4.42
CA SER A 524 -4.14 4.37 4.98
C SER A 524 -4.91 3.30 5.76
N LEU A 525 -5.90 3.70 6.56
CA LEU A 525 -6.70 2.78 7.35
C LEU A 525 -7.60 1.89 6.50
N THR A 526 -8.17 2.39 5.41
CA THR A 526 -9.07 1.60 4.55
C THR A 526 -8.39 0.38 3.94
N PRO A 527 -7.22 0.48 3.26
CA PRO A 527 -6.52 -0.72 2.78
C PRO A 527 -6.08 -1.64 3.92
N ILE A 528 -5.68 -1.09 5.08
CA ILE A 528 -5.38 -1.92 6.26
C ILE A 528 -6.62 -2.72 6.69
N CYS A 529 -7.79 -2.08 6.77
CA CYS A 529 -9.05 -2.75 7.09
C CYS A 529 -9.39 -3.81 6.04
N VAL A 530 -9.20 -3.53 4.75
CA VAL A 530 -9.43 -4.51 3.67
C VAL A 530 -8.55 -5.75 3.88
N SER A 531 -7.27 -5.56 4.22
CA SER A 531 -6.32 -6.65 4.46
C SER A 531 -6.65 -7.49 5.70
N VAL A 532 -7.29 -6.88 6.71
CA VAL A 532 -7.67 -7.54 7.97
C VAL A 532 -8.99 -8.30 7.81
N ILE A 533 -9.97 -7.69 7.15
CA ILE A 533 -11.34 -8.21 7.05
C ILE A 533 -11.47 -9.27 5.96
N TRP A 534 -10.75 -9.16 4.84
CA TRP A 534 -10.86 -10.09 3.71
C TRP A 534 -9.53 -10.75 3.31
N GLY A 535 -8.51 -10.65 4.17
CA GLY A 535 -7.23 -11.32 3.95
C GLY A 535 -6.30 -10.58 2.99
N VAL A 536 -5.15 -11.21 2.74
CA VAL A 536 -4.01 -10.62 2.01
C VAL A 536 -3.75 -11.31 0.67
N GLU A 537 -4.33 -12.49 0.47
CA GLU A 537 -4.14 -13.37 -0.68
C GLU A 537 -4.62 -12.70 -1.98
N ASN A 538 -5.81 -12.10 -1.94
CA ASN A 538 -6.45 -11.35 -3.02
C ASN A 538 -6.50 -9.84 -2.75
N PHE A 539 -5.54 -9.34 -1.96
CA PHE A 539 -5.54 -7.95 -1.49
C PHE A 539 -5.52 -6.94 -2.64
N GLY A 540 -4.69 -7.17 -3.67
CA GLY A 540 -4.52 -6.22 -4.76
C GLY A 540 -5.85 -5.95 -5.47
N THR A 541 -6.59 -7.01 -5.77
CA THR A 541 -7.91 -6.97 -6.42
C THR A 541 -8.96 -6.34 -5.51
N ASN A 542 -9.03 -6.77 -4.24
CA ASN A 542 -10.01 -6.26 -3.27
C ASN A 542 -9.81 -4.76 -3.01
N TRP A 543 -8.57 -4.33 -2.73
CA TRP A 543 -8.24 -2.92 -2.56
C TRP A 543 -8.45 -2.15 -3.86
N GLY A 544 -8.08 -2.73 -5.00
CA GLY A 544 -8.24 -2.08 -6.30
C GLY A 544 -9.69 -1.76 -6.63
N ILE A 545 -10.64 -2.63 -6.29
CA ILE A 545 -12.08 -2.38 -6.44
C ILE A 545 -12.51 -1.19 -5.56
N VAL A 546 -12.13 -1.18 -4.28
CA VAL A 546 -12.49 -0.09 -3.34
C VAL A 546 -11.83 1.24 -3.74
N ALA A 547 -10.61 1.19 -4.26
CA ALA A 547 -9.84 2.36 -4.67
C ALA A 547 -10.35 3.03 -5.96
N THR A 548 -11.34 2.48 -6.66
CA THR A 548 -12.02 3.17 -7.78
C THR A 548 -12.97 4.27 -7.31
N VAL A 549 -13.48 4.11 -6.09
CA VAL A 549 -14.55 4.94 -5.53
C VAL A 549 -14.18 6.43 -5.38
N PRO A 550 -12.94 6.81 -4.98
CA PRO A 550 -12.53 8.21 -4.89
C PRO A 550 -12.71 9.02 -6.18
N ALA A 551 -12.48 8.43 -7.36
CA ALA A 551 -12.67 9.16 -8.63
C ALA A 551 -14.13 9.59 -8.85
N ILE A 552 -15.06 8.70 -8.53
CA ILE A 552 -16.49 9.01 -8.61
C ILE A 552 -16.81 10.12 -7.60
N GLY A 553 -16.28 10.00 -6.38
CA GLY A 553 -16.51 10.97 -5.30
C GLY A 553 -15.97 12.36 -5.64
N ALA A 554 -14.74 12.43 -6.14
CA ALA A 554 -14.07 13.65 -6.56
C ALA A 554 -14.83 14.35 -7.70
N THR A 555 -15.30 13.57 -8.68
CA THR A 555 -16.09 14.10 -9.80
C THR A 555 -17.41 14.70 -9.32
N VAL A 556 -18.16 13.97 -8.49
CA VAL A 556 -19.45 14.44 -7.95
C VAL A 556 -19.28 15.73 -7.16
N TRP A 557 -18.36 15.74 -6.19
CA TRP A 557 -18.14 16.91 -5.35
C TRP A 557 -17.46 18.08 -6.07
N GLY A 558 -16.62 17.80 -7.06
CA GLY A 558 -16.01 18.81 -7.93
C GLY A 558 -17.04 19.55 -8.78
N LEU A 559 -18.01 18.82 -9.35
CA LEU A 559 -19.13 19.41 -10.09
C LEU A 559 -20.06 20.20 -9.18
N VAL A 560 -20.40 19.67 -7.99
CA VAL A 560 -21.21 20.40 -7.00
C VAL A 560 -20.52 21.71 -6.58
N TYR A 561 -19.21 21.67 -6.28
CA TYR A 561 -18.44 22.86 -5.94
C TYR A 561 -18.47 23.89 -7.07
N SER A 562 -18.17 23.46 -8.30
CA SER A 562 -18.14 24.35 -9.47
C SER A 562 -19.51 24.98 -9.76
N GLY A 563 -20.59 24.20 -9.62
CA GLY A 563 -21.95 24.71 -9.80
C GLY A 563 -22.35 25.76 -8.75
N VAL A 564 -22.04 25.50 -7.46
CA VAL A 564 -22.29 26.47 -6.38
C VAL A 564 -21.45 27.73 -6.54
N TYR A 565 -20.18 27.57 -6.90
CA TYR A 565 -19.26 28.69 -7.15
C TYR A 565 -19.77 29.58 -8.29
N GLN A 566 -20.17 28.99 -9.43
CA GLN A 566 -20.70 29.74 -10.57
C GLN A 566 -22.01 30.45 -10.24
N TRP A 567 -22.94 29.74 -9.59
CA TRP A 567 -24.21 30.33 -9.16
C TRP A 567 -24.02 31.53 -8.22
N ALA A 568 -23.08 31.42 -7.28
CA ALA A 568 -22.76 32.51 -6.38
C ALA A 568 -22.05 33.67 -7.10
N ALA A 569 -21.20 33.39 -8.09
CA ALA A 569 -20.54 34.40 -8.92
C ALA A 569 -21.57 35.20 -9.73
N GLU A 570 -22.51 34.53 -10.39
CA GLU A 570 -23.56 35.17 -11.20
C GLU A 570 -24.45 36.10 -10.35
N LYS A 571 -24.84 35.66 -9.15
CA LYS A 571 -25.57 36.52 -8.20
C LYS A 571 -24.77 37.74 -7.73
N GLY A 572 -23.44 37.61 -7.62
CA GLY A 572 -22.56 38.74 -7.28
C GLY A 572 -22.44 39.77 -8.40
N VAL A 573 -22.52 39.32 -9.66
CA VAL A 573 -22.46 40.18 -10.86
C VAL A 573 -23.77 40.96 -11.07
N GLU A 574 -24.93 40.40 -10.76
CA GLU A 574 -26.19 41.17 -10.79
C GLU A 574 -26.20 42.39 -9.83
N ALA A 575 -25.29 42.41 -8.85
CA ALA A 575 -25.12 43.51 -7.91
C ALA A 575 -23.98 44.50 -8.27
N SER A 576 -23.14 44.21 -9.29
CA SER A 576 -21.94 44.98 -9.64
C SER A 576 -21.80 45.14 -11.16
N GLU A 577 -21.90 46.38 -11.68
CA GLU A 577 -21.91 46.69 -13.12
C GLU A 577 -20.59 46.44 -13.89
N MET A 578 -19.53 45.92 -13.27
CA MET A 578 -18.25 45.64 -13.96
C MET A 578 -18.11 44.17 -14.39
N LYS A 579 -18.24 43.95 -15.70
CA LYS A 579 -17.84 42.72 -16.39
C LYS A 579 -16.34 42.74 -16.68
N GLU A 580 -15.51 42.30 -15.74
CA GLU A 580 -14.18 41.74 -16.08
C GLU A 580 -13.70 40.80 -14.96
N ASP A 581 -13.34 39.58 -15.37
CA ASP A 581 -12.91 38.39 -14.62
C ASP A 581 -13.79 37.89 -13.45
N LEU A 582 -14.61 36.87 -13.76
CA LEU A 582 -15.59 36.17 -12.90
C LEU A 582 -14.98 35.40 -11.70
N LEU A 583 -14.33 36.08 -10.76
CA LEU A 583 -13.92 35.47 -9.50
C LEU A 583 -15.04 35.62 -8.45
N CYS A 584 -15.55 34.49 -7.96
CA CYS A 584 -16.55 34.47 -6.90
C CYS A 584 -15.89 34.90 -5.59
N TYR A 585 -16.45 35.91 -4.92
CA TYR A 585 -15.97 36.38 -3.63
C TYR A 585 -17.01 36.18 -2.53
N GLY A 586 -16.53 35.79 -1.35
CA GLY A 586 -17.37 35.67 -0.16
C GLY A 586 -17.77 34.24 0.20
N THR A 587 -18.39 34.11 1.36
CA THR A 587 -18.77 32.81 1.95
C THR A 587 -19.77 32.04 1.09
N SER A 588 -20.64 32.74 0.36
CA SER A 588 -21.64 32.13 -0.54
C SER A 588 -21.03 31.24 -1.63
N CYS A 589 -19.77 31.48 -2.00
CA CYS A 589 -19.07 30.73 -3.06
C CYS A 589 -18.69 29.30 -2.66
N TYR A 590 -18.53 29.04 -1.37
CA TYR A 590 -17.99 27.77 -0.88
C TYR A 590 -18.76 27.19 0.30
N ALA A 591 -19.36 28.01 1.17
CA ALA A 591 -19.96 27.57 2.42
C ALA A 591 -21.04 26.48 2.25
N PRO A 592 -22.00 26.58 1.29
CA PRO A 592 -23.00 25.53 1.09
C PRO A 592 -22.37 24.19 0.71
N THR A 593 -21.35 24.23 -0.16
CA THR A 593 -20.62 23.05 -0.61
C THR A 593 -19.90 22.37 0.54
N PHE A 594 -19.12 23.12 1.32
CA PHE A 594 -18.36 22.55 2.45
C PHE A 594 -19.28 22.08 3.59
N GLY A 595 -20.44 22.74 3.78
CA GLY A 595 -21.48 22.25 4.69
C GLY A 595 -22.06 20.91 4.26
N ALA A 596 -22.38 20.76 2.97
CA ALA A 596 -22.88 19.50 2.42
C ALA A 596 -21.81 18.38 2.47
N MET A 597 -20.54 18.72 2.21
CA MET A 597 -19.41 17.82 2.38
C MET A 597 -19.27 17.33 3.82
N ALA A 598 -19.44 18.21 4.82
CA ALA A 598 -19.41 17.82 6.22
C ALA A 598 -20.51 16.80 6.56
N VAL A 599 -21.75 17.02 6.07
CA VAL A 599 -22.86 16.07 6.24
C VAL A 599 -22.52 14.71 5.62
N SER A 600 -21.93 14.70 4.41
CA SER A 600 -21.47 13.48 3.75
C SER A 600 -20.49 12.68 4.62
N VAL A 601 -19.53 13.36 5.26
CA VAL A 601 -18.58 12.70 6.17
C VAL A 601 -19.26 12.11 7.41
N TRP A 602 -20.27 12.78 7.98
CA TRP A 602 -21.04 12.22 9.11
C TRP A 602 -21.87 11.00 8.71
N LEU A 603 -22.46 11.00 7.51
CA LEU A 603 -23.15 9.83 6.97
C LEU A 603 -22.17 8.65 6.82
N ALA A 604 -20.94 8.91 6.34
CA ALA A 604 -19.90 7.89 6.24
C ALA A 604 -19.56 7.26 7.61
N CYS A 605 -19.38 8.09 8.64
CA CYS A 605 -19.15 7.63 10.01
C CYS A 605 -20.28 6.72 10.50
N GLY A 606 -21.54 7.06 10.18
CA GLY A 606 -22.71 6.22 10.46
C GLY A 606 -22.66 4.87 9.75
N LEU A 607 -22.32 4.85 8.45
CA LEU A 607 -22.19 3.62 7.66
C LEU A 607 -21.08 2.71 8.19
N TRP A 608 -19.92 3.25 8.56
CA TRP A 608 -18.83 2.45 9.14
C TRP A 608 -19.14 1.95 10.55
N ALA A 609 -19.82 2.76 11.37
CA ALA A 609 -20.33 2.29 12.66
C ALA A 609 -21.35 1.16 12.49
N TRP A 610 -22.20 1.23 11.46
CA TRP A 610 -23.14 0.17 11.10
C TRP A 610 -22.44 -1.08 10.58
N ALA A 611 -21.47 -0.96 9.69
CA ALA A 611 -20.67 -2.08 9.20
C ALA A 611 -19.91 -2.78 10.34
N TRP A 612 -19.48 -2.02 11.35
CA TRP A 612 -18.77 -2.54 12.51
C TRP A 612 -19.68 -3.21 13.54
N ARG A 613 -20.72 -2.52 14.03
CA ARG A 613 -21.56 -2.95 15.17
C ARG A 613 -23.01 -3.31 14.81
N GLY A 614 -23.44 -3.04 13.59
CA GLY A 614 -24.80 -3.32 13.13
C GLY A 614 -25.15 -4.80 13.05
N PRO A 615 -26.40 -5.12 12.66
CA PRO A 615 -26.83 -6.50 12.41
C PRO A 615 -26.01 -7.08 11.26
N GLY A 616 -25.34 -8.22 11.49
CA GLY A 616 -24.43 -8.81 10.50
C GLY A 616 -23.08 -8.10 10.37
N GLY A 617 -22.79 -7.11 11.21
CA GLY A 617 -21.51 -6.38 11.22
C GLY A 617 -20.33 -7.21 11.74
N TRP A 618 -19.11 -6.71 11.51
CA TRP A 618 -17.86 -7.41 11.80
C TRP A 618 -17.73 -7.88 13.25
N TYR A 619 -18.17 -7.07 14.21
CA TYR A 619 -18.10 -7.42 15.63
C TYR A 619 -18.91 -8.69 15.95
N ARG A 620 -20.13 -8.81 15.41
CA ARG A 620 -20.99 -9.99 15.64
C ARG A 620 -20.51 -11.24 14.89
N ARG A 621 -19.85 -11.04 13.74
CA ARG A 621 -19.17 -12.11 12.97
C ARG A 621 -17.87 -12.56 13.63
N GLY A 622 -17.50 -11.97 14.77
CA GLY A 622 -16.25 -12.25 15.44
C GLY A 622 -15.04 -11.89 14.59
N VAL A 623 -15.11 -10.84 13.76
CA VAL A 623 -14.00 -10.27 12.98
C VAL A 623 -13.40 -9.11 13.78
N LEU A 624 -12.14 -9.27 14.20
CA LEU A 624 -11.39 -8.31 15.00
C LEU A 624 -10.74 -7.30 14.06
N VAL A 625 -11.39 -6.14 13.92
CA VAL A 625 -10.99 -5.05 13.02
C VAL A 625 -10.18 -4.01 13.75
#